data_AF-A0A966NEN5-F1
#
_entry.id   AF-A0A966NEN5-F1
#
_cell.length_a   1.000
_cell.length_b   1.000
_cell.length_c   1.000
_cell.angle_alpha   90.00
_cell.angle_beta   90.00
_cell.angle_gamma   90.00
#
_symmetry.space_group_name_H-M   'P 1'
#
loop_
_entity.id
_entity.type
_entity.pdbx_description
1 polymer ?
#
loop_
_entity_poly.entity_id
_entity_poly.type
_entity_poly.pdbx_seq_one_letter_code
_entity_poly.pdbx_strand_id
1 'polypeptide(L)'
;MASTPVTTFTWGVAQLERETSDGYVFTVHYTLNASDNAYSAGAYGSIGLERPEGDMIPFAELTEELVLGWVKDKLGADKVAEVEAALQGQLDEQHAPTKAQGMPWAGAQGQP
;
A
#
# COMPACT_ATOMS: atom_id res chain seq x y z
N MET A 1 26.62 -14.75 7.92
CA MET A 1 25.23 -14.92 7.47
C MET A 1 24.51 -13.63 7.84
N ALA A 2 24.31 -12.70 6.90
CA ALA A 2 23.56 -11.49 7.20
C ALA A 2 22.09 -11.89 7.36
N SER A 3 21.52 -11.67 8.53
CA SER A 3 20.07 -11.80 8.72
C SER A 3 19.42 -10.82 7.78
N THR A 4 18.70 -11.30 6.77
CA THR A 4 17.81 -10.46 5.98
C THR A 4 16.89 -9.79 6.99
N PRO A 5 16.85 -8.46 7.02
CA PRO A 5 16.09 -7.80 8.04
C PRO A 5 14.59 -8.09 7.74
N VAL A 6 13.81 -8.26 8.81
CA VAL A 6 12.44 -8.77 8.69
C VAL A 6 11.49 -7.62 8.37
N THR A 7 11.19 -7.48 7.08
CA THR A 7 10.19 -6.50 6.64
C THR A 7 8.81 -6.86 7.18
N THR A 8 8.23 -5.94 7.94
CA THR A 8 6.87 -6.02 8.44
C THR A 8 5.94 -5.33 7.46
N PHE A 9 4.98 -6.09 6.92
CA PHE A 9 3.95 -5.59 6.01
C PHE A 9 2.64 -5.33 6.77
N THR A 10 2.27 -4.06 6.86
CA THR A 10 1.06 -3.58 7.53
C THR A 10 0.07 -3.10 6.49
N TRP A 11 -1.02 -3.84 6.33
CA TRP A 11 -2.16 -3.45 5.50
C TRP A 11 -3.12 -2.57 6.31
N GLY A 12 -3.66 -1.52 5.69
CA GLY A 12 -4.65 -0.64 6.30
C GLY A 12 -5.65 -0.12 5.28
N VAL A 13 -6.79 0.37 5.77
CA VAL A 13 -7.80 1.02 4.92
C VAL A 13 -7.66 2.53 5.09
N ALA A 14 -7.32 3.22 4.01
CA ALA A 14 -7.14 4.66 4.03
C ALA A 14 -8.46 5.42 3.86
N GLN A 15 -9.32 4.96 2.94
CA GLN A 15 -10.57 5.64 2.62
C GLN A 15 -11.58 4.67 2.01
N LEU A 16 -12.86 4.92 2.27
CA LEU A 16 -13.98 4.21 1.66
C LEU A 16 -14.87 5.22 0.94
N GLU A 17 -15.17 4.95 -0.32
CA GLU A 17 -16.15 5.71 -1.08
C GLU A 17 -17.46 4.94 -1.15
N ARG A 18 -18.52 5.61 -0.73
CA ARG A 18 -19.86 5.03 -0.67
C ARG A 18 -20.92 5.90 -1.31
N GLU A 19 -21.97 5.28 -1.82
CA GLU A 19 -23.17 5.99 -2.27
C GLU A 19 -23.98 6.50 -1.06
N THR A 20 -24.42 7.75 -1.10
CA THR A 20 -25.23 8.35 -0.03
C THR A 20 -26.66 7.83 0.02
N SER A 21 -27.16 7.28 -1.09
CA SER A 21 -28.54 6.81 -1.21
C SER A 21 -28.81 5.55 -0.41
N ASP A 22 -27.84 4.63 -0.38
CA ASP A 22 -28.00 3.27 0.17
C ASP A 22 -26.84 2.89 1.10
N GLY A 23 -25.75 3.67 1.10
CA GLY A 23 -24.54 3.39 1.88
C GLY A 23 -23.55 2.44 1.20
N TYR A 24 -23.77 2.11 -0.08
CA TYR A 24 -23.00 1.12 -0.83
C TYR A 24 -21.56 1.55 -1.07
N VAL A 25 -20.59 0.80 -0.56
CA VAL A 25 -19.16 1.05 -0.78
C VAL A 25 -18.76 0.52 -2.16
N PHE A 26 -18.46 1.44 -3.08
CA PHE A 26 -18.07 1.10 -4.46
C PHE A 26 -16.56 1.22 -4.70
N THR A 27 -15.84 1.96 -3.86
CA THR A 27 -14.37 2.03 -3.93
C THR A 27 -13.76 1.91 -2.55
N VAL A 28 -12.72 1.08 -2.43
CA VAL A 28 -11.91 0.97 -1.23
C VAL A 28 -10.49 1.38 -1.55
N HIS A 29 -9.97 2.36 -0.80
CA HIS A 29 -8.58 2.77 -0.85
C HIS A 29 -7.83 2.08 0.29
N TYR A 30 -6.81 1.32 -0.08
CA TYR A 30 -5.97 0.57 0.84
C TYR A 30 -4.55 1.11 0.84
N THR A 31 -3.87 0.91 1.95
CA THR A 31 -2.45 1.18 2.11
C THR A 31 -1.74 -0.09 2.52
N LEU A 32 -0.51 -0.23 2.03
CA LEU A 32 0.42 -1.25 2.46
C LEU A 32 1.71 -0.56 2.87
N ASN A 33 2.06 -0.64 4.14
CA ASN A 33 3.32 -0.14 4.65
C ASN A 33 4.28 -1.31 4.88
N ALA A 34 5.47 -1.25 4.31
CA ALA A 34 6.55 -2.19 4.55
C ALA A 34 7.63 -1.48 5.36
N SER A 35 7.96 -2.00 6.54
CA SER A 35 9.02 -1.41 7.37
C SER A 35 9.97 -2.47 7.88
N ASP A 36 11.26 -2.15 7.83
CA ASP A 36 12.34 -3.03 8.23
C ASP A 36 13.04 -2.54 9.51
N ASN A 37 12.37 -1.69 10.30
CA ASN A 37 12.93 -0.95 11.45
C ASN A 37 14.03 0.08 11.08
N ALA A 38 14.76 -0.10 9.98
CA ALA A 38 15.74 0.86 9.45
C ALA A 38 15.13 1.79 8.39
N TYR A 39 14.39 1.22 7.44
CA TYR A 39 13.72 1.97 6.37
C TYR A 39 12.25 1.59 6.28
N SER A 40 11.48 2.46 5.64
CA SER A 40 10.06 2.25 5.37
C SER A 40 9.76 2.52 3.90
N ALA A 41 8.90 1.70 3.32
CA ALA A 41 8.31 1.86 2.01
C ALA A 41 6.79 1.74 2.13
N GLY A 42 6.05 2.41 1.26
CA GLY A 42 4.60 2.37 1.28
C GLY A 42 4.04 2.24 -0.13
N ALA A 43 2.98 1.46 -0.27
CA ALA A 43 2.13 1.41 -1.45
C ALA A 43 0.73 1.89 -1.08
N TYR A 44 0.11 2.59 -2.01
CA TYR A 44 -1.27 3.03 -1.94
C TYR A 44 -1.98 2.54 -3.18
N GLY A 45 -3.18 2.00 -3.02
CA GLY A 45 -4.00 1.55 -4.13
C GLY A 45 -5.48 1.71 -3.83
N SER A 46 -6.28 1.58 -4.88
CA SER A 46 -7.72 1.56 -4.77
C SER A 46 -8.28 0.39 -5.57
N ILE A 47 -9.33 -0.23 -5.04
CA ILE A 47 -10.09 -1.27 -5.72
C ILE A 47 -11.54 -0.83 -5.88
N GLY A 48 -12.07 -1.07 -7.06
CA GLY A 48 -13.51 -0.96 -7.31
C GLY A 48 -14.21 -2.22 -6.82
N LEU A 49 -15.23 -2.04 -5.99
CA LEU A 49 -16.14 -3.09 -5.59
C LEU A 49 -17.37 -3.09 -6.50
N GLU A 50 -17.92 -4.27 -6.70
CA GLU A 50 -19.14 -4.51 -7.46
C GLU A 50 -20.32 -4.57 -6.49
N ARG A 51 -21.48 -4.07 -6.93
CA ARG A 51 -22.65 -4.03 -6.05
C ARG A 51 -23.06 -5.47 -5.73
N PRO A 52 -23.09 -5.88 -4.44
CA PRO A 52 -23.49 -7.23 -4.10
C PRO A 52 -24.95 -7.43 -4.52
N GLU A 53 -25.25 -8.57 -5.12
CA GLU A 53 -26.60 -8.90 -5.63
C GLU A 53 -27.59 -9.29 -4.50
N GLY A 54 -27.36 -8.84 -3.26
CA GLY A 54 -28.10 -9.28 -2.07
C GLY A 54 -27.86 -8.40 -0.84
N ASP A 55 -27.76 -9.04 0.35
CA ASP A 55 -27.54 -8.36 1.63
C ASP A 55 -26.24 -7.56 1.62
N MET A 56 -26.39 -6.24 1.59
CA MET A 56 -25.29 -5.31 1.70
C MET A 56 -25.02 -5.02 3.17
N ILE A 57 -23.79 -5.27 3.62
CA ILE A 57 -23.41 -4.95 4.98
C ILE A 57 -23.42 -3.43 5.14
N PRO A 58 -24.19 -2.87 6.08
CA PRO A 58 -24.26 -1.44 6.27
C PRO A 58 -22.89 -0.92 6.70
N PHE A 59 -22.55 0.27 6.21
CA PHE A 59 -21.24 0.89 6.47
C PHE A 59 -20.87 0.96 7.97
N ALA A 60 -21.87 1.12 8.85
CA ALA A 60 -21.65 1.18 10.29
C ALA A 60 -21.18 -0.15 10.91
N GLU A 61 -21.42 -1.28 10.22
CA GLU A 61 -21.00 -2.62 10.64
C GLU A 61 -19.74 -3.10 9.90
N LEU A 62 -19.25 -2.32 8.93
CA LEU A 62 -18.00 -2.65 8.25
C LEU A 62 -16.82 -2.47 9.20
N THR A 63 -15.99 -3.51 9.26
CA THR A 63 -14.72 -3.49 9.97
C THR A 63 -13.57 -3.40 8.99
N GLU A 64 -12.45 -2.84 9.43
CA GLU A 64 -11.24 -2.74 8.61
C GLU A 64 -10.79 -4.12 8.11
N GLU A 65 -10.82 -5.15 8.97
CA GLU A 65 -10.46 -6.53 8.59
C GLU A 65 -11.32 -7.08 7.45
N LEU A 66 -12.64 -6.85 7.50
CA LEU A 66 -13.56 -7.32 6.47
C LEU A 66 -13.25 -6.66 5.11
N VAL A 67 -13.09 -5.34 5.15
CA VAL A 67 -12.77 -4.54 3.97
C VAL A 67 -11.40 -4.91 3.40
N LEU A 68 -10.39 -5.10 4.24
CA LEU A 68 -9.08 -5.60 3.83
C LEU A 68 -9.17 -7.00 3.23
N GLY A 69 -10.07 -7.85 3.74
CA GLY A 69 -10.39 -9.13 3.15
C GLY A 69 -10.84 -8.99 1.69
N TRP A 70 -11.77 -8.07 1.42
CA TRP A 70 -12.24 -7.79 0.05
C TRP A 70 -11.14 -7.24 -0.85
N VAL A 71 -10.30 -6.35 -0.31
CA VAL A 71 -9.14 -5.82 -1.02
C VAL A 71 -8.21 -6.96 -1.44
N LYS A 72 -7.82 -7.82 -0.51
CA LYS A 72 -6.90 -8.93 -0.78
C LYS A 72 -7.51 -9.97 -1.73
N ASP A 73 -8.81 -10.26 -1.60
CA ASP A 73 -9.53 -11.15 -2.50
C ASP A 73 -9.57 -10.59 -3.94
N LYS A 74 -9.93 -9.31 -4.10
CA LYS A 74 -9.96 -8.62 -5.40
C LYS A 74 -8.58 -8.49 -6.04
N LEU A 75 -7.56 -8.17 -5.26
CA LEU A 75 -6.18 -8.11 -5.74
C LEU A 75 -5.67 -9.50 -6.15
N GLY A 76 -6.05 -10.53 -5.39
CA GLY A 76 -5.51 -11.87 -5.51
C GLY A 76 -4.10 -11.99 -4.93
N ALA A 77 -3.72 -13.23 -4.61
CA ALA A 77 -2.43 -13.54 -3.99
C ALA A 77 -1.23 -13.08 -4.84
N ASP A 78 -1.32 -13.21 -6.16
CA ASP A 78 -0.26 -12.80 -7.08
C ASP A 78 0.01 -11.29 -7.02
N LYS A 79 -1.05 -10.47 -7.00
CA LYS A 79 -0.88 -9.02 -6.97
C LYS A 79 -0.41 -8.55 -5.61
N VAL A 80 -0.93 -9.13 -4.54
CA VAL A 80 -0.45 -8.89 -3.16
C VAL A 80 1.05 -9.19 -3.06
N ALA A 81 1.48 -10.36 -3.53
CA ALA A 81 2.89 -10.75 -3.52
C ALA A 81 3.76 -9.83 -4.40
N GLU A 82 3.25 -9.37 -5.55
CA GLU A 82 3.95 -8.41 -6.41
C GLU A 82 4.18 -7.07 -5.69
N VAL A 83 3.17 -6.53 -5.00
CA VAL A 83 3.32 -5.26 -4.26
C VAL A 83 4.27 -5.45 -3.07
N GLU A 84 4.15 -6.54 -2.32
CA GLU A 84 5.05 -6.84 -1.20
C GLU A 84 6.50 -7.00 -1.67
N ALA A 85 6.74 -7.70 -2.79
CA ALA A 85 8.05 -7.85 -3.40
C ALA A 85 8.61 -6.50 -3.92
N ALA A 86 7.76 -5.66 -4.52
CA ALA A 86 8.17 -4.33 -4.96
C ALA A 86 8.57 -3.42 -3.78
N LEU A 87 7.84 -3.48 -2.67
CA LEU A 87 8.18 -2.75 -1.45
C LEU A 87 9.45 -3.28 -0.80
N GLN A 88 9.63 -4.60 -0.77
CA GLN A 88 10.87 -5.21 -0.32
C GLN A 88 12.06 -4.76 -1.17
N GLY A 89 11.89 -4.70 -2.50
CA GLY A 89 12.91 -4.21 -3.41
C GLY A 89 13.27 -2.75 -3.14
N GLN A 90 12.27 -1.89 -2.87
CA GLN A 90 12.53 -0.49 -2.48
C GLN A 90 13.28 -0.38 -1.15
N LEU A 91 13.00 -1.25 -0.17
CA LEU A 91 13.75 -1.28 1.09
C LEU A 91 15.19 -1.73 0.85
N ASP A 92 15.40 -2.78 0.04
CA ASP A 92 16.74 -3.27 -0.32
C ASP A 92 17.54 -2.19 -1.07
N GLU A 93 16.92 -1.47 -2.02
CA GLU A 93 17.53 -0.32 -2.70
C GLU A 93 17.84 0.83 -1.73
N GLN A 94 17.06 1.03 -0.65
CA GLN A 94 17.39 2.02 0.37
C GLN A 94 18.57 1.59 1.26
N HIS A 95 18.68 0.31 1.59
CA HIS A 95 19.82 -0.24 2.33
C HIS A 95 21.10 -0.27 1.50
N ALA A 96 20.98 -0.59 0.22
CA ALA A 96 22.07 -0.69 -0.74
C ALA A 96 21.74 0.14 -1.99
N PRO A 97 21.83 1.49 -1.93
CA PRO A 97 21.54 2.35 -3.06
C PRO A 97 22.55 2.09 -4.18
N THR A 98 22.15 1.28 -5.15
CA THR A 98 22.97 0.98 -6.34
C THR A 98 22.89 2.11 -7.39
N LYS A 99 21.93 3.03 -7.24
CA LYS A 99 21.74 4.20 -8.09
C LYS A 99 21.88 5.47 -7.28
N ALA A 100 22.96 6.21 -7.50
CA ALA A 100 23.09 7.59 -7.05
C ALA A 100 22.54 8.52 -8.15
N GLN A 101 21.46 9.25 -7.86
CA GLN A 101 21.06 10.39 -8.68
C GLN A 101 21.77 11.64 -8.15
N GLY A 102 22.62 12.23 -8.97
CA GLY A 102 23.26 13.51 -8.71
C GLY A 102 23.51 14.21 -10.04
N MET A 103 23.04 15.45 -10.18
CA MET A 103 23.46 16.32 -11.27
C MET A 103 24.82 16.93 -10.89
N PRO A 104 25.88 16.80 -11.71
CA PRO A 104 27.22 17.30 -11.38
C PRO A 104 27.32 18.83 -11.24
N TRP A 105 26.25 19.58 -11.52
CA TRP A 105 26.16 21.03 -11.35
C TRP A 105 25.20 21.50 -10.25
N ALA A 106 24.57 20.60 -9.48
CA ALA A 106 23.74 20.99 -8.31
C ALA A 106 24.58 21.50 -7.12
N GLY A 107 25.92 21.51 -7.24
CA GLY A 107 26.83 22.23 -6.35
C GLY A 107 27.33 23.57 -6.92
N ALA A 108 26.75 24.07 -8.01
CA ALA A 108 27.20 25.31 -8.66
C ALA A 108 26.06 26.33 -8.81
N GLN A 109 25.34 26.64 -7.73
CA GLN A 109 24.63 27.90 -7.60
C GLN A 109 24.89 28.54 -6.23
N GLY A 110 25.99 29.31 -6.20
CA GLY A 110 26.27 30.52 -5.39
C GLY A 110 26.15 30.46 -3.85
N GLN A 111 27.24 30.67 -3.10
CA GLN A 111 27.85 31.99 -2.74
C GLN A 111 27.60 32.26 -1.23
N PRO A 112 28.40 33.03 -0.44
CA PRO A 112 29.48 33.98 -0.73
C PRO A 112 30.91 33.43 -0.77
#